data_AF-A0A661QM29-F1
#
_entry.id   AF-A0A661QM29-F1
#
_cell.length_a   1.000
_cell.length_b   1.000
_cell.length_c   1.000
_cell.angle_alpha   90.00
_cell.angle_beta   90.00
_cell.angle_gamma   90.00
#
_symmetry.space_group_name_H-M   'P 1'
#
loop_
_entity.id
_entity.type
_entity.pdbx_description
1 polymer ?
#
loop_
_entity_poly.entity_id
_entity_poly.type
_entity_poly.pdbx_seq_one_letter_code
_entity_poly.pdbx_strand_id
1 'polypeptide(L)' 'MGSLDGYANIVTTAYYTGMPAGEILNLAWDKVTLKEGIIEIRAEDTKTSEPRRVYFGRVLKISFPSSRG' A
#
# COMPACT_ATOMS: atom_id res chain seq x y z
N MET A 1 4.19 3.67 -24.79
CA MET A 1 5.29 3.43 -23.82
C MET A 1 4.65 3.46 -22.44
N GLY A 2 4.36 2.31 -21.84
CA GLY A 2 3.76 2.27 -20.49
C GLY A 2 4.77 2.87 -19.50
N SER A 3 4.36 3.88 -18.74
CA SER A 3 5.29 4.63 -17.91
C SER A 3 5.82 3.75 -16.78
N LEU A 4 7.12 3.84 -16.52
CA LEU A 4 7.84 3.06 -15.50
C LEU A 4 7.35 3.39 -14.07
N ASP A 5 6.54 4.44 -13.96
CA ASP A 5 5.98 5.03 -12.75
C ASP A 5 5.13 4.02 -11.96
N GLY A 6 4.41 3.13 -12.66
CA GLY A 6 3.55 2.13 -12.02
C GLY A 6 4.31 1.17 -11.10
N TYR A 7 5.49 0.71 -11.55
CA TYR A 7 6.32 -0.20 -10.77
C TYR A 7 7.07 0.52 -9.65
N ALA A 8 7.46 1.78 -9.85
CA ALA A 8 8.15 2.58 -8.84
C ALA A 8 7.32 2.72 -7.56
N ASN A 9 6.01 2.91 -7.69
CA ASN A 9 5.10 3.02 -6.54
C ASN A 9 4.95 1.71 -5.78
N ILE A 10 4.89 0.58 -6.49
CA ILE A 10 4.81 -0.75 -5.87
C ILE A 10 6.08 -1.04 -5.09
N VAL A 11 7.26 -0.82 -5.69
CA VAL A 11 8.56 -1.06 -5.04
C VAL A 11 8.74 -0.15 -3.84
N THR A 12 8.36 1.12 -3.96
CA THR A 12 8.43 2.09 -2.85
C THR A 12 7.54 1.66 -1.69
N THR A 13 6.31 1.24 -1.98
CA THR A 13 5.37 0.72 -0.97
C THR A 13 5.95 -0.52 -0.29
N ALA A 14 6.44 -1.50 -1.06
CA ALA A 14 7.05 -2.71 -0.53
C ALA A 14 8.27 -2.41 0.37
N TYR A 15 9.14 -1.48 -0.05
CA TYR A 15 10.32 -1.07 0.70
C TYR A 15 9.96 -0.47 2.07
N TYR A 16 8.99 0.44 2.13
CA TYR A 16 8.65 1.13 3.37
C TYR A 16 7.73 0.33 4.30
N THR A 17 6.98 -0.63 3.77
CA THR A 17 5.96 -1.37 4.54
C THR A 17 6.32 -2.83 4.81
N GLY A 18 7.28 -3.38 4.06
CA GLY A 18 7.59 -4.81 4.06
C GLY A 18 6.50 -5.69 3.44
N MET A 19 5.49 -5.10 2.79
CA MET A 19 4.42 -5.87 2.15
C MET A 19 4.90 -6.58 0.88
N PRO A 20 4.47 -7.83 0.63
CA PRO A 20 4.75 -8.51 -0.63
C PRO A 20 3.96 -7.86 -1.77
N ALA A 21 4.53 -7.86 -2.98
CA ALA A 21 3.92 -7.25 -4.16
C ALA A 21 2.50 -7.76 -4.44
N GLY A 22 2.25 -9.06 -4.20
CA GLY A 22 0.91 -9.64 -4.35
C GLY A 22 -0.14 -9.04 -3.42
N GLU A 23 0.22 -8.70 -2.18
CA GLU A 23 -0.71 -8.01 -1.26
C GLU A 23 -0.93 -6.55 -1.68
N ILE A 24 0.13 -5.87 -2.13
CA ILE A 24 0.03 -4.48 -2.62
C ILE A 24 -0.88 -4.38 -3.85
N LEU A 25 -0.72 -5.32 -4.80
CA LEU A 25 -1.49 -5.35 -6.05
C LEU A 25 -2.97 -5.70 -5.85
N ASN A 26 -3.32 -6.40 -4.78
CA ASN A 26 -4.70 -6.77 -4.45
C ASN A 26 -5.31 -5.88 -3.36
N LEU A 27 -4.66 -4.77 -3.01
CA LEU A 27 -5.12 -3.89 -1.96
C LEU A 27 -6.36 -3.11 -2.40
N ALA A 28 -7.43 -3.21 -1.61
CA ALA A 28 -8.66 -2.44 -1.80
C ALA A 28 -8.62 -1.13 -1.01
N TRP A 29 -9.23 -0.07 -1.56
CA TRP A 29 -9.21 1.27 -0.96
C TRP A 29 -9.85 1.36 0.43
N ASP A 30 -10.83 0.52 0.73
CA ASP A 30 -11.51 0.46 2.03
C ASP A 30 -10.62 -0.08 3.17
N LYS A 31 -9.44 -0.62 2.83
CA LYS A 31 -8.43 -1.11 3.76
C LYS A 31 -7.37 -0.06 4.12
N VAL A 32 -7.45 1.15 3.54
CA VAL A 32 -6.41 2.18 3.67
C VAL A 32 -6.94 3.44 4.34
N THR A 33 -6.41 3.75 5.53
CA THR A 33 -6.68 5.02 6.22
C THR A 33 -5.49 5.96 6.04
N LEU A 34 -5.50 6.74 4.95
CA LEU A 34 -4.43 7.70 4.61
C LEU A 34 -4.21 8.79 5.65
N LYS A 35 -5.25 9.16 6.40
CA LYS A 35 -5.17 10.16 7.48
C LYS A 35 -4.30 9.64 8.63
N GLU A 36 -4.44 8.37 8.96
CA GLU A 36 -3.79 7.71 10.08
C GLU A 36 -2.50 6.99 9.66
N GLY A 37 -2.28 6.80 8.36
CA GLY A 37 -1.12 6.10 7.83
C GLY A 37 -1.20 4.59 8.07
N ILE A 38 -2.40 4.00 7.94
CA ILE A 38 -2.65 2.60 8.27
C ILE A 38 -3.20 1.86 7.05
N ILE A 39 -2.65 0.67 6.79
CA ILE A 39 -3.25 -0.35 5.93
C ILE A 39 -3.70 -1.51 6.82
N GLU A 40 -4.97 -1.87 6.74
CA GLU A 40 -5.55 -2.99 7.49
C GLU A 40 -5.60 -4.22 6.60
N ILE A 41 -4.78 -5.22 6.92
CA ILE A 41 -4.85 -6.55 6.32
C ILE A 41 -5.83 -7.36 7.15
N ARG A 42 -7.02 -7.61 6.62
CA ARG A 42 -8.05 -8.37 7.32
C ARG A 42 -7.73 -9.86 7.27
N ALA A 43 -8.25 -10.62 8.23
CA ALA A 43 -8.06 -12.06 8.30
C ALA A 43 -8.53 -12.79 7.03
N GLU A 44 -9.58 -12.28 6.39
CA GLU A 44 -10.13 -12.77 5.12
C GLU A 44 -9.14 -12.66 3.94
N ASP A 45 -8.12 -11.80 4.04
CA ASP A 45 -7.11 -11.59 3.01
C ASP A 45 -5.83 -12.40 3.24
N THR A 46 -5.70 -13.07 4.38
CA THR A 46 -4.49 -13.80 4.74
C THR A 46 -4.71 -15.30 4.68
N LYS A 47 -3.69 -16.03 4.19
CA LYS A 47 -3.70 -17.50 4.16
C LYS A 47 -3.72 -18.11 5.57
N THR A 48 -3.30 -17.34 6.59
CA THR A 48 -3.21 -17.76 7.98
C THR A 48 -4.39 -17.29 8.84
N SER A 49 -5.31 -16.48 8.28
CA SER A 49 -6.39 -15.81 9.02
C SER A 49 -5.92 -14.91 10.17
N GLU A 50 -4.65 -14.50 10.16
CA GLU A 50 -4.11 -13.54 11.12
C GLU A 50 -4.24 -12.13 10.56
N PRO A 51 -5.08 -11.25 11.15
CA PRO A 51 -5.15 -9.86 10.74
C PRO A 51 -3.92 -9.11 11.21
N ARG A 52 -3.48 -8.11 10.43
CA ARG A 52 -2.38 -7.23 10.84
C ARG A 52 -2.56 -5.81 10.33
N ARG A 53 -1.97 -4.86 11.04
CA ARG A 53 -1.90 -3.45 10.64
C ARG A 53 -0.51 -3.12 10.16
N VAL A 54 -0.43 -2.49 9.00
CA VAL A 54 0.80 -1.99 8.42
C VAL A 54 0.77 -0.47 8.51
N TYR A 55 1.73 0.09 9.22
CA TYR A 55 1.86 1.53 9.38
C TYR A 55 2.79 2.09 8.31
N PHE A 56 2.41 3.18 7.67
CA PHE A 56 3.25 3.91 6.73
C PHE A 56 3.41 5.37 7.14
N GLY A 57 4.67 5.84 7.12
CA GLY A 57 5.04 7.20 7.53
C GLY A 57 4.79 8.26 6.45
N ARG A 58 5.05 9.53 6.82
CA ARG A 58 4.83 10.71 5.94
C ARG A 58 5.51 10.62 4.57
N VAL A 59 6.57 9.84 4.41
CA VAL A 59 7.31 9.70 3.15
C VAL A 59 6.44 9.08 2.05
N LEU A 60 5.69 8.01 2.36
CA LEU A 60 4.74 7.42 1.40
C LEU A 60 3.58 8.37 1.06
N LYS A 61 3.21 9.27 1.98
CA LYS A 61 2.18 10.29 1.75
C LYS A 61 2.59 11.33 0.70
N ILE A 62 3.90 11.53 0.49
CA ILE A 62 4.45 12.49 -0.48
C ILE A 62 4.69 11.83 -1.85
N SER A 63 4.96 10.52 -1.87
CA SER A 63 5.22 9.76 -3.11
C SER A 63 4.02 9.59 -4.04
N PHE A 64 2.80 9.83 -3.53
CA PHE A 64 1.59 9.92 -4.35
C PHE A 64 1.10 11.37 -4.41
N PRO A 65 1.79 12.29 -5.13
CA PRO A 65 1.18 13.56 -5.44
C PRO A 65 -0.04 13.27 -6.30
N SER A 66 -1.21 13.71 -5.82
CA SER A 66 -2.45 13.73 -6.59
C SER A 66 -2.11 14.21 -7.99
N SER A 67 -2.20 13.30 -8.97
CA SER A 67 -2.19 13.69 -10.38
C SER A 67 -3.40 14.59 -10.52
N ARG A 68 -3.14 15.90 -10.55
CA ARG A 68 -4.19 16.92 -10.63
C ARG A 68 -5.01 16.63 -11.89
N GLY A 69 -6.31 16.45 -11.69
CA GLY A 69 -7.29 16.80 -12.71
C GLY A 69 -7.38 18.32 -12.85
#